data_AF-A0A2M7H9F8-F1
#
_entry.id   AF-A0A2M7H9F8-F1
#
_cell.length_a   1.000
_cell.length_b   1.000
_cell.length_c   1.000
_cell.angle_alpha   90.00
_cell.angle_beta   90.00
_cell.angle_gamma   90.00
#
_symmetry.space_group_name_H-M   'P 1'
#
loop_
_entity.id
_entity.type
_entity.pdbx_description
1 polymer ?
#
loop_
_entity_poly.entity_id
_entity_poly.type
_entity_poly.pdbx_seq_one_letter_code
_entity_poly.pdbx_strand_id
1 'polypeptide(L)'
;MKKTFAIMIAAACLGLGSQAAIAGPDGAAIFKKKCAMCHAIDRKKTGTAVNAMNKDAAVLKDVVTNGRDGTMMKSFSNKLNAEEIDAVVAYLVANQ
;
A
#
# COMPACT_ATOMS: atom_id res chain seq x y z
N MET A 1 42.83 46.63 -27.38
CA MET A 1 43.42 46.44 -26.04
C MET A 1 42.66 45.34 -25.31
N LYS A 2 43.34 44.21 -25.06
CA LYS A 2 43.17 43.19 -24.01
C LYS A 2 41.93 43.38 -23.12
N LYS A 3 41.03 42.39 -22.98
CA LYS A 3 41.23 41.20 -22.13
C LYS A 3 40.30 40.04 -22.54
N THR A 4 40.90 38.92 -22.92
CA THR A 4 40.36 37.56 -22.81
C THR A 4 40.53 37.06 -21.37
N PHE A 5 39.49 36.54 -20.72
CA PHE A 5 39.48 35.59 -19.60
C PHE A 5 38.01 35.16 -19.41
N ALA A 6 37.55 34.04 -20.00
CA ALA A 6 37.63 32.66 -19.50
C ALA A 6 36.53 32.31 -18.47
N ILE A 7 36.11 31.04 -18.52
CA ILE A 7 35.32 30.27 -17.52
C ILE A 7 33.80 30.35 -17.75
N MET A 8 33.19 29.42 -18.51
CA MET A 8 32.82 28.05 -18.14
C MET A 8 31.53 27.95 -17.30
N ILE A 9 30.60 27.11 -17.79
CA ILE A 9 29.65 26.27 -17.01
C ILE A 9 28.53 27.07 -16.29
N ALA A 10 27.23 26.80 -16.38
CA ALA A 10 26.49 25.59 -16.72
C ALA A 10 25.14 25.96 -17.37
N ALA A 11 24.88 25.37 -18.53
CA ALA A 11 23.52 25.09 -18.96
C ALA A 11 23.02 23.86 -18.16
N ALA A 12 22.42 24.06 -16.98
CA ALA A 12 21.74 22.98 -16.24
C ALA A 12 20.89 23.51 -15.07
N CYS A 13 19.83 24.29 -15.32
CA CYS A 13 18.93 24.73 -14.23
C CYS A 13 17.43 24.56 -14.48
N LEU A 14 16.97 23.87 -15.53
CA LEU A 14 15.52 23.77 -15.82
C LEU A 14 15.06 22.34 -16.11
N GLY A 15 15.47 21.41 -15.25
CA GLY A 15 15.12 20.00 -15.37
C GLY A 15 14.77 19.34 -14.04
N LEU A 16 14.20 20.07 -13.06
CA LEU A 16 13.43 19.40 -12.01
C LEU A 16 12.08 19.01 -12.62
N GLY A 17 12.10 17.98 -13.48
CA GLY A 17 10.89 17.27 -13.84
C GLY A 17 10.30 16.71 -12.55
N SER A 18 9.10 17.16 -12.21
CA SER A 18 8.27 16.58 -11.17
C SER A 18 8.15 15.09 -11.45
N GLN A 19 8.98 14.28 -10.80
CA GLN A 19 8.76 12.86 -10.72
C GLN A 19 7.49 12.72 -9.90
N ALA A 20 6.36 12.61 -10.60
CA ALA A 20 5.17 12.04 -10.00
C ALA A 20 5.62 10.68 -9.48
N ALA A 21 5.80 10.57 -8.17
CA ALA A 21 5.98 9.27 -7.53
C ALA A 21 4.80 8.43 -8.02
N ILE A 22 5.09 7.36 -8.76
CA ILE A 22 4.08 6.38 -9.12
C ILE A 22 3.65 5.77 -7.78
N ALA A 23 2.60 6.33 -7.19
CA ALA A 23 2.02 5.79 -5.98
C ALA A 23 1.49 4.40 -6.35
N GLY A 24 1.97 3.38 -5.63
CA GLY A 24 1.45 2.03 -5.74
C GLY A 24 -0.04 1.97 -5.36
N PRO A 25 -0.65 0.77 -5.39
CA PRO A 25 -2.06 0.61 -5.05
C PRO A 25 -2.41 1.21 -3.69
N ASP A 26 -3.59 1.85 -3.60
CA ASP A 26 -4.08 2.45 -2.35
C ASP A 26 -4.73 1.37 -1.46
N GLY A 27 -4.00 0.94 -0.42
CA GLY A 27 -4.45 -0.04 0.54
C GLY A 27 -5.74 0.35 1.29
N ALA A 28 -5.93 1.65 1.58
CA ALA A 28 -7.13 2.13 2.26
C ALA A 28 -8.36 2.03 1.34
N ALA A 29 -8.20 2.38 0.06
CA ALA A 29 -9.25 2.23 -0.94
C ALA A 29 -9.62 0.75 -1.16
N ILE A 30 -8.62 -0.14 -1.21
CA ILE A 30 -8.83 -1.59 -1.31
C ILE A 30 -9.59 -2.10 -0.09
N PHE A 31 -9.17 -1.73 1.13
CA PHE A 31 -9.84 -2.10 2.37
C PHE A 31 -11.31 -1.69 2.34
N LYS A 32 -11.60 -0.44 1.98
CA LYS A 32 -12.97 0.10 1.89
C LYS A 32 -13.83 -0.70 0.90
N LYS A 33 -13.28 -1.08 -0.26
CA LYS A 33 -14.02 -1.75 -1.33
C LYS A 33 -14.19 -3.26 -1.11
N LYS A 34 -13.23 -3.92 -0.45
CA LYS A 34 -13.12 -5.39 -0.41
C LYS A 34 -13.24 -5.99 0.99
N CYS A 35 -12.89 -5.25 2.03
CA CYS A 35 -12.74 -5.77 3.39
C CYS A 35 -13.78 -5.18 4.36
N ALA A 36 -14.13 -3.89 4.18
CA ALA A 36 -14.92 -3.11 5.13
C ALA A 36 -16.36 -3.60 5.33
N MET A 37 -16.87 -4.47 4.45
CA MET A 37 -18.15 -5.15 4.64
C MET A 37 -18.12 -6.05 5.88
N CYS A 38 -17.01 -6.76 6.10
CA CYS A 38 -16.87 -7.73 7.19
C CYS A 38 -15.97 -7.24 8.33
N HIS A 39 -15.02 -6.36 8.04
CA HIS A 39 -14.04 -5.86 9.01
C HIS A 39 -14.22 -4.36 9.28
N ALA A 40 -13.87 -3.95 10.49
CA ALA A 40 -13.71 -2.55 10.87
C ALA A 40 -12.40 -2.38 11.65
N ILE A 41 -11.90 -1.15 11.74
CA ILE A 41 -10.59 -0.89 12.34
C ILE A 41 -10.61 -1.18 13.83
N ASP A 42 -11.57 -0.58 14.54
CA ASP A 42 -11.59 -0.42 15.99
C ASP A 42 -12.65 -1.26 16.70
N ARG A 43 -13.52 -1.92 15.94
CA ARG A 43 -14.64 -2.68 16.49
C ARG A 43 -14.92 -3.95 15.70
N LYS A 44 -15.48 -4.94 16.40
CA LYS A 44 -15.91 -6.18 15.78
C LYS A 44 -17.10 -5.95 14.84
N LYS A 45 -17.10 -6.64 13.70
CA LYS A 45 -18.22 -6.79 12.78
C LYS A 45 -18.46 -8.28 12.57
N THR A 46 -18.76 -8.72 11.35
CA THR A 46 -18.76 -10.13 10.97
C THR A 46 -17.40 -10.78 11.23
N GLY A 47 -16.32 -10.09 10.87
CA GLY A 47 -14.94 -10.46 11.20
C GLY A 47 -14.39 -9.70 12.40
N THR A 48 -13.24 -10.15 12.88
CA THR A 48 -12.46 -9.47 13.94
C THR A 48 -12.12 -8.03 13.54
N ALA A 49 -12.06 -7.13 14.52
CA ALA A 49 -11.53 -5.79 14.34
C ALA A 49 -10.06 -5.83 13.89
N VAL A 50 -9.63 -4.94 13.00
CA VAL A 50 -8.25 -4.92 12.49
C VAL A 50 -7.24 -4.73 13.62
N ASN A 51 -7.56 -3.88 14.59
CA ASN A 51 -6.73 -3.64 15.78
C ASN A 51 -6.58 -4.83 16.73
N ALA A 52 -7.42 -5.84 16.57
CA ALA A 52 -7.39 -7.09 17.32
C ALA A 52 -6.93 -8.30 16.47
N MET A 53 -6.47 -8.09 15.23
CA MET A 53 -5.90 -9.15 14.38
C MET A 53 -4.45 -9.48 14.79
N ASN A 54 -3.89 -10.54 14.17
CA ASN A 54 -2.48 -10.87 14.31
C ASN A 54 -1.61 -9.69 13.84
N LYS A 55 -0.56 -9.34 14.60
CA LYS A 55 0.34 -8.21 14.31
C LYS A 55 1.40 -8.51 13.24
N ASP A 56 1.58 -9.78 12.88
CA ASP A 56 2.53 -10.22 11.87
C ASP A 56 1.97 -10.00 10.46
N ALA A 57 2.66 -9.16 9.69
CA ALA A 57 2.32 -8.84 8.30
C ALA A 57 2.31 -10.09 7.39
N ALA A 58 3.19 -11.06 7.63
CA ALA A 58 3.23 -12.29 6.83
C ALA A 58 1.99 -13.15 7.08
N VAL A 59 1.52 -13.23 8.33
CA VAL A 59 0.28 -13.92 8.68
C VAL A 59 -0.93 -13.23 8.07
N LEU A 60 -0.98 -11.89 8.12
CA LEU A 60 -2.05 -11.12 7.48
C LEU A 60 -2.05 -11.33 5.96
N LYS A 61 -0.87 -11.31 5.33
CA LYS A 61 -0.72 -11.54 3.88
C LYS A 61 -1.19 -12.94 3.48
N ASP A 62 -0.80 -13.96 4.23
CA ASP A 62 -1.25 -15.33 3.99
C ASP A 62 -2.78 -15.44 4.07
N VAL A 63 -3.39 -14.92 5.13
CA VAL A 63 -4.85 -14.97 5.31
C VAL A 63 -5.61 -14.15 4.26
N VAL A 64 -5.09 -13.00 3.83
CA VAL A 64 -5.69 -12.24 2.72
C VAL A 64 -5.57 -13.03 1.41
N THR A 65 -4.41 -13.62 1.15
CA THR A 65 -4.14 -14.35 -0.10
C THR A 65 -4.95 -15.63 -0.18
N ASN A 66 -4.90 -16.45 0.86
CA ASN A 66 -5.41 -17.82 0.88
C ASN A 66 -6.77 -17.96 1.59
N GLY A 67 -7.18 -16.94 2.32
CA GLY A 67 -8.37 -17.02 3.17
C GLY A 67 -8.07 -17.76 4.47
N ARG A 68 -9.13 -18.18 5.16
CA ARG A 68 -9.04 -19.00 6.37
C ARG A 68 -10.08 -20.12 6.33
N ASP A 69 -9.59 -21.35 6.26
CA ASP A 69 -10.41 -22.56 6.19
C ASP A 69 -11.41 -22.66 7.36
N GLY A 70 -12.58 -23.19 7.07
CA GLY A 70 -13.69 -23.26 8.03
C GLY A 70 -14.32 -21.91 8.37
N THR A 71 -13.96 -20.82 7.70
CA THR A 71 -14.54 -19.48 7.93
C THR A 71 -15.13 -18.85 6.66
N MET A 72 -15.76 -17.69 6.85
CA MET A 72 -16.23 -16.84 5.74
C MET A 72 -15.11 -16.04 5.06
N MET A 73 -13.92 -15.97 5.64
CA MET A 73 -12.79 -15.25 5.04
C MET A 73 -12.25 -16.06 3.86
N LYS A 74 -12.74 -15.76 2.65
CA LYS A 74 -12.30 -16.41 1.41
C LYS A 74 -10.99 -15.82 0.90
N SER A 75 -10.27 -16.62 0.13
CA SER A 75 -9.09 -16.19 -0.64
C SER A 75 -9.38 -14.97 -1.51
N PHE A 76 -8.44 -14.02 -1.55
CA PHE A 76 -8.45 -12.88 -2.46
C PHE A 76 -7.45 -13.01 -3.61
N SER A 77 -6.71 -14.11 -3.75
CA SER A 77 -5.72 -14.30 -4.84
C SER A 77 -6.32 -14.21 -6.25
N ASN A 78 -7.60 -14.56 -6.40
CA ASN A 78 -8.35 -14.42 -7.66
C ASN A 78 -9.02 -13.05 -7.85
N LYS A 79 -8.84 -12.12 -6.90
CA LYS A 79 -9.54 -10.82 -6.85
C LYS A 79 -8.60 -9.61 -6.73
N LEU A 80 -7.40 -9.83 -6.21
CA LEU A 80 -6.35 -8.85 -5.99
C LEU A 80 -5.04 -9.43 -6.50
N ASN A 81 -4.22 -8.60 -7.16
CA ASN A 81 -2.86 -8.98 -7.51
C ASN A 81 -1.92 -8.85 -6.28
N ALA A 82 -0.64 -9.25 -6.44
CA ALA A 82 0.33 -9.24 -5.35
C ALA A 82 0.56 -7.85 -4.74
N GLU A 83 0.64 -6.81 -5.57
CA GLU A 83 0.87 -5.42 -5.13
C GLU A 83 -0.35 -4.87 -4.36
N GLU A 84 -1.56 -5.21 -4.80
CA GLU A 84 -2.81 -4.84 -4.11
C GLU A 84 -2.95 -5.56 -2.75
N ILE A 85 -2.54 -6.83 -2.68
CA ILE A 85 -2.48 -7.58 -1.42
C ILE A 85 -1.47 -6.92 -0.47
N ASP A 86 -0.28 -6.60 -0.96
CA ASP A 86 0.74 -5.94 -0.14
C ASP A 86 0.28 -4.56 0.34
N ALA A 87 -0.37 -3.78 -0.52
CA ALA A 87 -0.92 -2.49 -0.15
C ALA A 87 -2.00 -2.59 0.94
N VAL A 88 -2.95 -3.52 0.83
CA VAL A 88 -3.99 -3.68 1.85
C VAL A 88 -3.43 -4.25 3.15
N VAL A 89 -2.45 -5.16 3.10
CA VAL A 89 -1.78 -5.66 4.31
C VAL A 89 -1.02 -4.56 5.02
N ALA A 90 -0.29 -3.71 4.29
CA ALA A 90 0.37 -2.54 4.87
C ALA A 90 -0.64 -1.60 5.55
N TYR A 91 -1.79 -1.38 4.92
CA TYR A 91 -2.88 -0.62 5.54
C TYR A 91 -3.41 -1.29 6.81
N LEU A 92 -3.61 -2.62 6.81
CA LEU A 92 -4.05 -3.35 8.00
C LEU A 92 -3.05 -3.16 9.15
N VAL A 93 -1.75 -3.41 8.90
CA VAL A 93 -0.66 -3.28 9.89
C VAL A 93 -0.58 -1.86 10.46
N ALA A 94 -0.70 -0.84 9.61
CA ALA A 94 -0.66 0.56 10.04
C ALA A 94 -1.88 0.98 10.90
N ASN A 95 -2.94 0.18 10.92
CA ASN A 95 -4.19 0.46 11.63
C ASN A 95 -4.49 -0.59 12.71
N GLN A 96 -3.46 -1.27 13.23
CA GLN A 96 -3.64 -2.24 14.30
C GLN A 96 -3.50 -1.65 15.71
#